data_AF-A0A6N9T6Y2-F1
#
_entry.id   AF-A0A6N9T6Y2-F1
#
_cell.length_a   1.000
_cell.length_b   1.000
_cell.length_c   1.000
_cell.angle_alpha   90.00
_cell.angle_beta   90.00
_cell.angle_gamma   90.00
#
_symmetry.space_group_name_H-M   'P 1'
#
loop_
_entity.id
_entity.type
_entity.pdbx_description
1 polymer ?
#
loop_
_entity_poly.entity_id
_entity_poly.type
_entity_poly.pdbx_seq_one_letter_code
_entity_poly.pdbx_strand_id
1 'polypeptide(L)'
;MGPGRTRKSSEQIRAGRLPAEGLAFSALSPDGSLVGTVRLWNVSAGTKDGAGVPALLLGPLAVSPESQGTGLGSLLMRCAIAEAARLGHGAIILVGDPEYYVRFGFSADKTGALSMPGPFEPRRLLALELTEGALDGTFGVIAPTGRFALEELSQMVMAA
;
A
#
# COMPACT_ATOMS: atom_id res chain seq x y z
N MET A 1 3.76 -13.06 19.38
CA MET A 1 3.14 -11.79 18.96
C MET A 1 2.38 -11.22 20.15
N GLY A 2 2.51 -9.92 20.46
CA GLY A 2 2.01 -9.33 21.73
C GLY A 2 0.52 -8.97 21.75
N PRO A 3 -0.10 -8.89 22.95
CA PRO A 3 -1.50 -8.52 23.16
C PRO A 3 -1.74 -7.04 22.82
N GLY A 4 -2.89 -6.72 22.19
CA GLY A 4 -3.22 -5.36 21.75
C GLY A 4 -3.08 -5.11 20.24
N ARG A 5 -2.77 -6.12 19.42
CA ARG A 5 -2.94 -6.06 17.95
C ARG A 5 -4.43 -6.09 17.59
N THR A 6 -5.13 -5.02 17.94
CA THR A 6 -6.38 -4.63 17.29
C THR A 6 -6.12 -4.58 15.78
N ARG A 7 -7.07 -5.09 15.00
CA ARG A 7 -7.06 -5.15 13.53
C ARG A 7 -6.47 -3.86 12.97
N LYS A 8 -5.30 -3.92 12.32
CA LYS A 8 -4.64 -2.68 11.85
C LYS A 8 -5.57 -1.99 10.86
N SER A 9 -5.70 -0.67 10.88
CA SER A 9 -6.53 0.08 9.91
C SER A 9 -6.25 -0.31 8.46
N SER A 10 -5.00 -0.61 8.13
CA SER A 10 -4.61 -1.12 6.81
C SER A 10 -5.19 -2.50 6.48
N GLU A 11 -5.44 -3.37 7.46
CA GLU A 11 -6.09 -4.67 7.24
C GLU A 11 -7.57 -4.50 6.89
N GLN A 12 -8.26 -3.50 7.46
CA GLN A 12 -9.65 -3.19 7.12
C GLN A 12 -9.78 -2.77 5.64
N ILE A 13 -8.84 -1.96 5.15
CA ILE A 13 -8.78 -1.56 3.73
C ILE A 13 -8.63 -2.76 2.81
N ARG A 14 -7.86 -3.77 3.22
CA ARG A 14 -7.52 -4.95 2.40
C ARG A 14 -8.55 -6.06 2.44
N ALA A 15 -9.42 -6.07 3.45
CA ALA A 15 -10.34 -7.16 3.70
C ALA A 15 -11.23 -7.45 2.48
N GLY A 16 -11.21 -8.72 2.02
CA GLY A 16 -12.02 -9.22 0.91
C GLY A 16 -11.61 -8.74 -0.49
N ARG A 17 -10.53 -7.96 -0.60
CA ARG A 17 -10.13 -7.32 -1.85
C ARG A 17 -8.93 -7.99 -2.50
N LEU A 18 -8.73 -7.66 -3.77
CA LEU A 18 -7.54 -7.99 -4.53
C LEU A 18 -6.52 -6.85 -4.43
N PRO A 19 -5.21 -7.17 -4.48
CA PRO A 19 -4.18 -6.17 -4.73
C PRO A 19 -4.45 -5.43 -6.04
N ALA A 20 -3.89 -4.24 -6.16
CA ALA A 20 -3.86 -3.54 -7.44
C ALA A 20 -3.15 -4.40 -8.49
N GLU A 21 -3.70 -4.40 -9.70
CA GLU A 21 -3.25 -5.26 -10.80
C GLU A 21 -1.78 -5.00 -11.14
N GLY A 22 -1.00 -6.07 -11.30
CA GLY A 22 0.45 -5.98 -11.54
C GLY A 22 1.29 -5.52 -10.34
N LEU A 23 0.68 -5.22 -9.19
CA LEU A 23 1.36 -4.63 -8.02
C LEU A 23 1.36 -5.56 -6.80
N ALA A 24 1.51 -6.85 -7.04
CA ALA A 24 1.77 -7.87 -6.03
C ALA A 24 3.05 -8.62 -6.38
N PHE A 25 4.09 -8.40 -5.58
CA PHE A 25 5.41 -8.96 -5.82
C PHE A 25 5.76 -10.00 -4.76
N SER A 26 6.46 -11.03 -5.20
CA SER A 26 7.00 -12.11 -4.38
C SER A 26 8.46 -12.31 -4.74
N ALA A 27 9.30 -12.49 -3.73
CA ALA A 27 10.69 -12.89 -3.88
C ALA A 27 10.83 -14.34 -3.46
N LEU A 28 11.43 -15.16 -4.32
CA LEU A 28 11.72 -16.56 -4.07
C LEU A 28 13.23 -16.74 -3.87
N SER A 29 13.63 -17.59 -2.93
CA SER A 29 15.01 -18.07 -2.84
C SER A 29 15.31 -19.09 -3.95
N PRO A 30 16.59 -19.47 -4.15
CA PRO A 30 16.97 -20.42 -5.21
C PRO A 30 16.30 -21.80 -5.11
N ASP A 31 15.86 -22.20 -3.91
CA ASP A 31 15.10 -23.44 -3.64
C ASP A 31 13.59 -23.29 -3.91
N GLY A 32 13.12 -22.11 -4.32
CA GLY A 32 11.72 -21.80 -4.56
C GLY A 32 10.92 -21.33 -3.35
N SER A 33 11.54 -21.20 -2.17
CA SER A 33 10.83 -20.75 -0.96
C SER A 33 10.49 -19.26 -1.01
N LEU A 34 9.29 -18.88 -0.55
CA LEU A 34 8.88 -17.47 -0.48
C LEU A 34 9.63 -16.75 0.66
N VAL A 35 10.53 -15.83 0.29
CA VAL A 35 11.37 -15.09 1.24
C VAL A 35 11.00 -13.62 1.38
N GLY A 36 10.10 -13.11 0.55
CA GLY A 36 9.59 -11.76 0.72
C GLY A 36 8.40 -11.44 -0.17
N THR A 37 7.63 -10.42 0.22
CA THR A 37 6.49 -9.93 -0.55
C THR A 37 6.24 -8.45 -0.29
N VAL A 38 5.74 -7.76 -1.31
CA VAL A 38 5.12 -6.44 -1.18
C VAL A 38 3.87 -6.38 -2.04
N ARG A 39 2.81 -5.78 -1.53
CA ARG A 39 1.54 -5.60 -2.24
C ARG A 39 1.07 -4.16 -2.15
N LEU A 40 0.41 -3.68 -3.19
CA LEU A 40 -0.24 -2.37 -3.22
C LEU A 40 -1.74 -2.56 -3.45
N TRP A 41 -2.55 -1.66 -2.91
CA TRP A 41 -4.01 -1.78 -2.90
C TRP A 41 -4.63 -0.48 -3.37
N ASN A 42 -5.61 -0.55 -4.28
CA ASN A 42 -6.32 0.64 -4.73
C ASN A 42 -7.11 1.26 -3.56
N VAL A 43 -6.87 2.56 -3.34
CA VAL A 43 -7.58 3.39 -2.35
C VAL A 43 -7.94 4.75 -2.94
N SER A 44 -8.84 5.45 -2.26
CA SER A 44 -9.01 6.90 -2.39
C SER A 44 -8.25 7.58 -1.25
N ALA A 45 -7.37 8.53 -1.56
CA ALA A 45 -6.69 9.40 -0.60
C ALA A 45 -7.61 10.57 -0.21
N GLY A 46 -8.68 10.27 0.54
CA GLY A 46 -9.68 11.28 0.89
C GLY A 46 -10.39 11.83 -0.34
N THR A 47 -10.75 13.11 -0.30
CA THR A 47 -11.42 13.84 -1.37
C THR A 47 -10.71 15.15 -1.71
N LYS A 48 -10.94 15.63 -2.93
CA LYS A 48 -10.55 16.93 -3.48
C LYS A 48 -11.64 17.38 -4.44
N ASP A 49 -12.11 18.63 -4.31
CA ASP A 49 -13.16 19.21 -5.17
C ASP A 49 -14.42 18.33 -5.32
N GLY A 50 -14.77 17.62 -4.25
CA GLY A 50 -15.93 16.71 -4.21
C GLY A 50 -15.71 15.32 -4.82
N ALA A 51 -14.52 15.02 -5.35
CA ALA A 51 -14.17 13.72 -5.91
C ALA A 51 -13.13 12.98 -5.07
N GLY A 52 -13.15 11.65 -5.10
CA GLY A 52 -12.11 10.82 -4.49
C GLY A 52 -10.80 10.90 -5.29
N VAL A 53 -9.66 10.99 -4.60
CA VAL A 53 -8.34 11.06 -5.25
C VAL A 53 -7.69 9.67 -5.31
N PRO A 54 -7.49 9.08 -6.50
CA PRO A 54 -6.91 7.75 -6.62
C PRO A 54 -5.48 7.69 -6.08
N ALA A 55 -5.21 6.68 -5.25
CA ALA A 55 -3.89 6.38 -4.74
C ALA A 55 -3.73 4.87 -4.48
N LEU A 56 -2.53 4.48 -4.07
CA LEU A 56 -2.21 3.13 -3.64
C LEU A 56 -1.92 3.11 -2.14
N LEU A 57 -2.41 2.10 -1.42
CA LEU A 57 -1.93 1.78 -0.07
C LEU A 57 -0.90 0.65 -0.17
N LEU A 58 0.33 0.89 0.29
CA LEU A 58 1.37 -0.12 0.32
C LEU A 58 1.27 -0.99 1.57
N GLY A 59 1.39 -2.30 1.36
CA GLY A 59 1.66 -3.29 2.38
C GLY A 59 0.77 -4.55 2.27
N PRO A 60 1.10 -5.63 2.98
CA PRO A 60 2.30 -5.75 3.81
C PRO A 60 3.56 -5.76 2.93
N LEU A 61 4.63 -5.14 3.41
CA LEU A 61 6.00 -5.46 3.04
C LEU A 61 6.51 -6.43 4.09
N ALA A 62 6.92 -7.62 3.68
CA ALA A 62 7.43 -8.64 4.58
C ALA A 62 8.65 -9.32 3.95
N VAL A 63 9.64 -9.63 4.78
CA VAL A 63 10.85 -10.37 4.42
C VAL A 63 11.07 -11.42 5.50
N SER A 64 11.41 -12.64 5.09
CA SER A 64 11.71 -13.74 6.02
C SER A 64 12.85 -13.33 6.96
N PRO A 65 12.82 -13.74 8.25
CA PRO A 65 13.86 -13.37 9.21
C PRO A 65 15.28 -13.63 8.71
N GLU A 66 15.49 -14.74 8.01
CA GLU A 66 16.78 -15.20 7.48
C GLU A 66 17.28 -14.29 6.34
N SER A 67 16.39 -13.57 5.67
CA SER A 67 16.69 -12.65 4.57
C SER A 67 16.67 -11.17 4.99
N GLN A 68 16.48 -10.86 6.27
CA GLN A 68 16.54 -9.48 6.76
C GLN A 68 17.98 -8.93 6.70
N GLY A 69 18.11 -7.60 6.55
CA GLY A 69 19.43 -6.96 6.45
C GLY A 69 20.16 -7.15 5.11
N THR A 70 19.70 -8.04 4.23
CA THR A 70 20.30 -8.31 2.91
C THR A 70 20.01 -7.24 1.84
N GLY A 71 19.09 -6.32 2.12
CA GLY A 71 18.59 -5.34 1.16
C GLY A 71 17.35 -5.79 0.38
N LEU A 72 16.88 -7.04 0.55
CA LEU A 72 15.70 -7.56 -0.18
C LEU A 72 14.45 -6.70 0.00
N GLY A 73 14.16 -6.23 1.22
CA GLY A 73 13.02 -5.35 1.47
C GLY A 73 13.12 -4.02 0.72
N SER A 74 14.34 -3.48 0.59
CA SER A 74 14.59 -2.27 -0.19
C SER A 74 14.40 -2.50 -1.69
N LEU A 75 14.81 -3.66 -2.20
CA LEU A 75 14.60 -4.04 -3.59
C LEU A 75 13.10 -4.15 -3.91
N LEU A 76 12.35 -4.89 -3.08
CA LEU A 76 10.90 -5.02 -3.22
C LEU A 76 10.19 -3.66 -3.22
N MET A 77 10.56 -2.77 -2.29
CA MET A 77 10.03 -1.41 -2.23
C MET A 77 10.30 -0.62 -3.52
N ARG A 78 11.54 -0.64 -4.02
CA ARG A 78 11.91 0.08 -5.25
C ARG A 78 11.19 -0.48 -6.48
N CYS A 79 11.06 -1.81 -6.58
CA CYS A 79 10.29 -2.46 -7.65
C CYS A 79 8.83 -2.02 -7.62
N ALA A 80 8.20 -2.03 -6.45
CA ALA A 80 6.82 -1.60 -6.27
C ALA A 80 6.59 -0.14 -6.67
N ILE A 81 7.47 0.77 -6.23
CA ILE A 81 7.39 2.20 -6.57
C ILE A 81 7.56 2.41 -8.08
N ALA A 82 8.58 1.79 -8.67
CA ALA A 82 8.87 1.93 -10.09
C ALA A 82 7.72 1.42 -10.95
N GLU A 83 7.13 0.27 -10.60
CA GLU A 83 6.01 -0.29 -11.34
C GLU A 83 4.74 0.54 -11.17
N ALA A 84 4.45 1.03 -9.95
CA ALA A 84 3.31 1.91 -9.73
C ALA A 84 3.42 3.20 -10.57
N ALA A 85 4.62 3.78 -10.66
CA ALA A 85 4.87 4.93 -11.52
C ALA A 85 4.69 4.57 -13.01
N ARG A 86 5.22 3.42 -13.45
CA ARG A 86 5.09 2.93 -14.83
C ARG A 86 3.63 2.72 -15.23
N LEU A 87 2.78 2.28 -14.31
CA LEU A 87 1.34 2.08 -14.49
C LEU A 87 0.51 3.38 -14.39
N GLY A 88 1.16 4.53 -14.12
CA GLY A 88 0.51 5.83 -14.11
C GLY A 88 -0.24 6.17 -12.81
N HIS A 89 0.08 5.53 -11.69
CA HIS A 89 -0.51 5.90 -10.40
C HIS A 89 0.04 7.26 -9.91
N GLY A 90 -0.82 8.05 -9.25
CA GLY A 90 -0.44 9.39 -8.77
C GLY A 90 0.32 9.40 -7.45
N ALA A 91 0.01 8.50 -6.51
CA ALA A 91 0.64 8.47 -5.19
C ALA A 91 0.57 7.09 -4.52
N ILE A 92 1.50 6.86 -3.59
CA ILE A 92 1.54 5.69 -2.70
C ILE A 92 1.51 6.18 -1.25
N ILE A 93 0.65 5.58 -0.43
CA ILE A 93 0.48 5.86 0.99
C ILE A 93 0.83 4.61 1.79
N LEU A 94 1.38 4.76 3.00
CA LEU A 94 1.60 3.66 3.92
C LEU A 94 1.49 4.10 5.39
N VAL A 95 1.34 3.12 6.28
CA VAL A 95 1.50 3.31 7.72
C VAL A 95 2.78 2.60 8.17
N GLY A 96 3.78 3.37 8.57
CA GLY A 96 5.15 2.90 8.72
C GLY A 96 6.03 3.75 9.64
N ASP A 97 7.31 3.41 9.71
CA ASP A 97 8.31 4.13 10.50
C ASP A 97 8.99 5.20 9.60
N PRO A 98 8.78 6.51 9.83
CA PRO A 98 9.33 7.58 8.98
C PRO A 98 10.83 7.45 8.73
N GLU A 99 11.58 7.10 9.77
CA GLU A 99 13.03 6.94 9.77
C GLU A 99 13.46 5.84 8.78
N TYR A 100 12.64 4.80 8.61
CA TYR A 100 12.90 3.75 7.63
C TYR A 100 12.48 4.15 6.21
N TYR A 101 11.34 4.82 6.04
CA TYR A 101 10.73 5.05 4.74
C TYR A 101 11.23 6.31 4.01
N VAL A 102 11.85 7.26 4.72
CA VAL A 102 12.41 8.49 4.14
C VAL A 102 13.42 8.22 3.02
N ARG A 103 14.18 7.12 3.11
CA ARG A 103 15.16 6.70 2.09
C ARG A 103 14.54 6.32 0.73
N PHE A 104 13.22 6.18 0.67
CA PHE A 104 12.45 5.94 -0.56
C PHE A 104 11.62 7.16 -0.98
N GLY A 105 11.74 8.30 -0.28
CA GLY A 105 11.01 9.53 -0.57
C GLY A 105 9.65 9.67 0.11
N PHE A 106 9.28 8.74 1.01
CA PHE A 106 8.04 8.89 1.79
C PHE A 106 8.22 9.94 2.89
N SER A 107 7.22 10.81 3.06
CA SER A 107 7.14 11.77 4.16
C SER A 107 5.70 11.95 4.65
N ALA A 108 5.53 12.70 5.74
CA ALA A 108 4.22 13.07 6.27
C ALA A 108 3.70 14.40 5.71
N ASP A 109 4.42 15.05 4.78
CA ASP A 109 4.16 16.44 4.38
C ASP A 109 2.79 16.59 3.69
N LYS A 110 2.34 15.55 2.99
CA LYS A 110 1.06 15.51 2.26
C LYS A 110 -0.05 14.74 2.97
N THR A 111 0.19 14.26 4.19
CA THR A 111 -0.77 13.37 4.89
C THR A 111 -1.47 14.03 6.08
N GLY A 112 -1.13 15.28 6.42
CA GLY A 112 -1.66 15.96 7.62
C GLY A 112 -3.19 16.15 7.64
N ALA A 113 -3.83 16.22 6.48
CA ALA A 113 -5.29 16.31 6.34
C ALA A 113 -5.96 14.95 6.07
N LEU A 114 -5.18 13.87 5.99
CA LEU A 114 -5.66 12.52 5.72
C LEU A 114 -5.78 11.72 7.02
N SER A 115 -6.69 10.73 7.03
CA SER A 115 -6.83 9.79 8.14
C SER A 115 -7.05 8.36 7.68
N MET A 116 -6.69 7.40 8.52
CA MET A 116 -7.00 5.99 8.29
C MET A 116 -8.37 5.63 8.87
N PRO A 117 -9.06 4.60 8.33
CA PRO A 117 -10.24 4.05 8.98
C PRO A 117 -9.83 3.40 10.31
N GLY A 118 -10.20 4.01 11.43
CA GLY A 118 -9.85 3.54 12.77
C GLY A 118 -8.49 4.03 13.30
N PRO A 119 -7.99 3.46 14.41
CA PRO A 119 -6.82 3.99 15.12
C PRO A 119 -5.52 3.88 14.32
N PHE A 120 -4.78 4.98 14.22
CA PHE A 120 -3.44 5.04 13.66
C PHE A 120 -2.61 6.12 14.37
N GLU A 121 -1.29 6.06 14.21
CA GLU A 121 -0.38 7.11 14.68
C GLU A 121 -0.16 8.12 13.54
N PRO A 122 -0.53 9.41 13.68
CA PRO A 122 -0.43 10.39 12.59
C PRO A 122 0.97 10.52 11.99
N ARG A 123 2.02 10.53 12.82
CA ARG A 123 3.42 10.59 12.36
C ARG A 123 3.80 9.44 11.42
N ARG A 124 3.09 8.31 11.51
CA ARG A 124 3.37 7.10 10.76
C ARG A 124 2.60 7.00 9.46
N LEU A 125 1.64 7.89 9.21
CA LEU A 125 0.95 7.97 7.92
C LEU A 125 1.83 8.76 6.95
N LEU A 126 2.41 8.06 5.99
CA LEU A 126 3.39 8.62 5.05
C LEU A 126 2.90 8.46 3.62
N ALA A 127 3.29 9.39 2.76
CA ALA A 127 2.99 9.37 1.34
C ALA A 127 4.23 9.64 0.49
N LEU A 128 4.22 9.09 -0.71
CA LEU A 128 5.12 9.38 -1.81
C LEU A 128 4.26 9.76 -3.02
N GLU A 129 4.40 10.99 -3.49
CA GLU A 129 3.82 11.42 -4.76
C GLU A 129 4.67 10.86 -5.92
N LEU A 130 4.01 10.19 -6.86
CA LEU A 130 4.60 9.72 -8.12
C LEU A 130 4.35 10.73 -9.25
N THR A 131 3.28 11.50 -9.12
CA THR A 131 2.99 12.71 -9.90
C THR A 131 2.96 13.89 -8.93
N GLU A 132 3.72 14.94 -9.23
CA GLU A 132 3.80 16.15 -8.41
C GLU A 132 2.40 16.73 -8.16
N GLY A 133 2.08 17.01 -6.89
CA GLY A 133 0.80 17.60 -6.50
C GLY A 133 -0.40 16.65 -6.57
N ALA A 134 -0.18 15.34 -6.74
CA ALA A 134 -1.24 14.33 -6.75
C ALA A 134 -2.10 14.35 -5.46
N LEU A 135 -1.52 14.75 -4.33
CA LEU A 135 -2.19 14.83 -3.03
C LEU A 135 -2.49 16.27 -2.59
N ASP A 136 -2.23 17.27 -3.42
CA ASP A 136 -2.50 18.66 -3.08
C ASP A 136 -3.98 18.93 -2.87
N GLY A 137 -4.31 19.52 -1.72
CA GLY A 137 -5.69 19.84 -1.34
C GLY A 137 -6.53 18.62 -0.97
N THR A 138 -5.92 17.43 -0.85
CA THR A 138 -6.65 16.23 -0.40
C THR A 138 -6.91 16.27 1.10
N PHE A 139 -8.10 15.84 1.50
CA PHE A 139 -8.46 15.74 2.91
C PHE A 139 -9.45 14.60 3.18
N GLY A 140 -9.51 14.15 4.42
CA GLY A 140 -10.49 13.16 4.88
C GLY A 140 -9.95 11.74 4.96
N VAL A 141 -10.87 10.78 5.02
CA VAL A 141 -10.55 9.38 5.34
C VAL A 141 -10.11 8.63 4.09
N ILE A 142 -9.01 7.88 4.20
CA ILE A 142 -8.55 6.94 3.19
C ILE A 142 -9.56 5.79 3.08
N ALA A 143 -10.10 5.57 1.89
CA ALA A 143 -11.15 4.58 1.65
C ALA A 143 -10.67 3.49 0.67
N PRO A 144 -11.02 2.22 0.87
CA PRO A 144 -10.68 1.16 -0.07
C PRO A 144 -11.49 1.28 -1.37
N THR A 145 -10.82 1.17 -2.52
CA THR A 145 -11.45 1.20 -3.86
C THR A 145 -11.13 -0.04 -4.70
N GLY A 146 -10.29 -0.95 -4.19
CA GLY A 146 -9.95 -2.20 -4.87
C GLY A 146 -11.13 -3.15 -5.07
N ARG A 147 -11.03 -3.96 -6.13
CA ARG A 147 -12.01 -5.00 -6.51
C ARG A 147 -12.13 -6.06 -5.43
N PHE A 148 -13.30 -6.67 -5.28
CA PHE A 148 -13.49 -7.82 -4.39
C PHE A 148 -13.05 -9.12 -5.05
N ALA A 149 -12.38 -10.00 -4.28
CA ALA A 149 -11.91 -11.29 -4.79
C ALA A 149 -13.07 -12.24 -5.17
N LEU A 150 -14.23 -12.11 -4.51
CA LEU A 150 -15.39 -12.97 -4.77
C LEU A 150 -16.09 -12.63 -6.10
N GLU A 151 -16.06 -11.37 -6.52
CA GLU A 151 -16.66 -10.94 -7.79
C GLU A 151 -15.90 -11.53 -8.99
N GLU A 152 -14.57 -11.62 -8.89
CA GLU A 152 -13.72 -12.24 -9.93
C GLU A 152 -13.95 -13.75 -10.02
N LEU A 153 -14.08 -14.46 -8.90
CA LEU A 153 -14.42 -15.89 -8.89
C LEU A 153 -15.78 -16.16 -9.54
N SER A 154 -16.79 -15.32 -9.26
CA SER A 154 -18.10 -15.43 -9.92
C SER A 154 -18.01 -15.18 -11.42
N GLN A 155 -17.23 -14.19 -11.86
CA GLN A 155 -17.02 -13.93 -13.29
C GLN A 155 -16.28 -15.07 -14.00
N MET A 156 -15.26 -15.67 -13.36
CA MET A 156 -14.53 -16.82 -13.92
C MET A 156 -15.41 -18.06 -14.07
N VAL A 157 -16.30 -18.33 -13.11
CA VAL A 157 -17.24 -19.47 -13.18
C VAL A 157 -18.30 -19.25 -14.26
N MET A 158 -18.76 -18.02 -14.47
CA MET A 158 -19.76 -17.70 -15.51
C MET A 158 -19.16 -17.63 -16.93
N ALA A 159 -17.84 -17.48 -17.05
CA ALA A 159 -17.13 -17.43 -18.33
C ALA A 159 -16.57 -18.80 -18.80
N ALA A 160 -16.78 -19.86 -18.01
CA ALA A 160 -16.39 -21.24 -18.30
C ALA A 160 -17.59 -22.09 -18.75
#